data_AF-M5J545-F1
#
_entry.id   AF-M5J545-F1
#
_cell.length_a   1.000
_cell.length_b   1.000
_cell.length_c   1.000
_cell.angle_alpha   90.00
_cell.angle_beta   90.00
_cell.angle_gamma   90.00
#
_symmetry.space_group_name_H-M   'P 1'
#
loop_
_entity.id
_entity.type
_entity.pdbx_description
1 polymer ?
#
loop_
_entity_poly.entity_id
_entity_poly.type
_entity_poly.pdbx_seq_one_letter_code
_entity_poly.pdbx_strand_id
1 'polypeptide(L)' 'MDNKVPVHVKGVEYAANAEDSKMHVTLNVDIFAKPAFYNMHLVEKLGRKVNEIKL' A
#
# COMPACT_ATOMS: atom_id res chain seq x y z
N MET A 1 -6.23 -19.07 -12.52
CA MET A 1 -5.95 -19.23 -11.09
C MET A 1 -5.91 -17.86 -10.47
N ASP A 2 -6.67 -17.64 -9.40
CA ASP A 2 -6.66 -16.38 -8.67
C ASP A 2 -5.27 -16.19 -8.02
N ASN A 3 -4.40 -15.40 -8.66
CA ASN A 3 -3.07 -15.02 -8.13
C ASN A 3 -3.22 -13.99 -6.99
N LYS A 4 -4.16 -14.22 -6.07
CA LYS A 4 -4.41 -13.34 -4.93
C LYS A 4 -3.44 -13.72 -3.82
N VAL A 5 -2.54 -12.79 -3.48
CA VAL A 5 -1.66 -12.95 -2.33
C VAL A 5 -2.44 -12.55 -1.08
N PRO A 6 -2.53 -13.42 -0.06
CA PRO A 6 -3.19 -13.06 1.20
C PRO A 6 -2.42 -11.92 1.88
N VAL A 7 -3.15 -10.85 2.21
CA VAL A 7 -2.62 -9.68 2.92
C VAL A 7 -3.47 -9.39 4.14
N HIS A 8 -2.86 -8.90 5.21
CA HIS A 8 -3.54 -8.41 6.40
C HIS A 8 -3.17 -6.95 6.63
N VAL A 9 -4.20 -6.10 6.70
CA VAL A 9 -4.02 -4.69 7.05
C VAL A 9 -3.91 -4.61 8.57
N LYS A 10 -2.72 -4.24 9.05
CA LYS A 10 -2.46 -4.03 10.48
C LYS A 10 -3.03 -2.72 10.99
N GLY A 11 -3.09 -1.72 10.13
CA GLY A 11 -3.60 -0.41 10.50
C GLY A 11 -3.52 0.60 9.36
N VAL A 12 -4.27 1.67 9.54
CA VAL A 12 -4.24 2.86 8.68
C VAL A 12 -3.93 4.05 9.57
N GLU A 13 -2.87 4.77 9.23
CA GLU A 13 -2.48 5.99 9.94
C GLU A 13 -2.75 7.19 9.04
N TYR A 14 -3.25 8.25 9.67
CA TYR A 14 -3.60 9.50 9.02
C TYR A 14 -2.79 10.62 9.65
N ALA A 15 -1.99 11.30 8.84
CA ALA A 15 -1.28 12.50 9.26
C ALA A 15 -1.84 13.70 8.50
N ALA A 16 -2.34 14.68 9.27
CA ALA A 16 -2.71 15.98 8.74
C ALA A 16 -1.54 16.93 8.99
N ASN A 17 -0.83 17.32 7.94
CA ASN A 17 0.15 18.38 8.02
C ASN A 17 -0.55 19.69 7.67
N ALA A 18 -0.59 20.64 8.62
CA ALA A 18 -1.32 21.90 8.45
C ALA A 18 -0.81 22.78 7.30
N GLU A 19 0.43 22.53 6.83
CA GLU A 19 1.06 23.24 5.72
C GLU A 19 0.86 22.58 4.35
N ASP A 20 0.37 21.34 4.32
CA ASP A 20 0.20 20.58 3.09
C ASP A 20 -1.29 20.40 2.83
N SER A 21 -1.80 20.84 1.68
CA SER A 21 -3.22 20.65 1.29
C SER A 21 -3.58 19.19 1.00
N LYS A 22 -2.78 18.24 1.50
CA LYS A 22 -2.84 16.81 1.24
C LYS A 22 -2.99 16.06 2.55
N MET A 23 -3.84 15.04 2.53
CA MET A 23 -3.93 14.06 3.59
C MET A 23 -2.83 13.01 3.37
N HIS A 24 -1.93 12.85 4.35
CA HIS A 24 -0.93 11.79 4.32
C HIS A 24 -1.56 10.53 4.92
N VAL A 25 -1.58 9.44 4.14
CA VAL A 25 -2.15 8.15 4.56
C VAL A 25 -1.06 7.10 4.49
N THR A 26 -0.80 6.43 5.62
CA THR A 26 0.12 5.30 5.69
C THR A 26 -0.66 4.02 5.90
N LEU A 27 -0.47 3.05 5.01
CA LEU A 27 -1.10 1.73 5.10
C LEU A 27 -0.07 0.68 5.56
N ASN A 28 -0.25 0.15 6.76
CA ASN A 28 0.58 -0.92 7.30
C ASN A 28 0.00 -2.28 6.91
N VAL A 29 0.70 -3.02 6.05
CA VAL A 29 0.25 -4.34 5.55
C VAL A 29 1.26 -5.43 5.82
N ASP A 30 0.78 -6.56 6.31
CA ASP A 30 1.52 -7.82 6.29
C ASP A 30 1.15 -8.60 5.03
N ILE A 31 2.16 -9.00 4.27
CA ILE A 31 1.99 -9.90 3.12
C ILE A 31 2.31 -11.31 3.62
N PHE A 32 1.33 -12.21 3.62
CA PHE A 32 1.54 -13.61 4.03
C PHE A 32 2.14 -14.44 2.89
N ALA A 33 3.28 -13.97 2.40
CA ALA A 33 4.11 -14.66 1.45
C ALA A 33 5.57 -14.56 1.92
N LYS A 34 6.38 -15.58 1.60
CA LYS A 34 7.81 -15.52 1.90
C LYS A 34 8.41 -14.24 1.29
N PRO A 35 9.21 -13.46 2.03
CA PRO A 35 9.89 -12.30 1.46
C PRO A 35 10.69 -12.73 0.23
N ALA A 36 10.36 -12.16 -0.91
CA ALA A 36 10.95 -12.50 -2.19
C ALA A 36 10.81 -11.31 -3.14
N PHE A 37 11.68 -11.24 -4.14
CA PHE A 37 11.73 -10.12 -5.07
C PHE A 37 10.38 -9.85 -5.76
N TYR A 38 9.61 -10.90 -6.07
CA TYR A 38 8.28 -10.76 -6.66
C TYR A 38 7.26 -10.08 -5.73
N ASN A 39 7.41 -10.23 -4.40
CA ASN A 39 6.55 -9.58 -3.41
C ASN A 39 6.90 -8.09 -3.24
N MET A 40 8.16 -7.70 -3.45
CA MET A 40 8.55 -6.28 -3.50
C MET A 40 7.91 -5.58 -4.71
N HIS A 41 7.88 -6.26 -5.85
CA HIS A 41 7.22 -5.71 -7.05
C HIS A 41 5.70 -5.58 -6.89
N LEU A 42 5.08 -6.36 -6.00
CA LEU A 42 3.67 -6.18 -5.60
C LEU A 42 3.46 -4.82 -4.90
N VAL A 43 4.36 -4.45 -3.97
CA VAL A 43 4.32 -3.16 -3.26
C VAL A 43 4.49 -2.00 -4.24
N GLU A 44 5.41 -2.11 -5.19
CA GLU A 44 5.59 -1.11 -6.24
C GLU A 44 4.34 -0.94 -7.12
N LYS A 45 3.70 -2.05 -7.51
CA LYS A 45 2.43 -2.03 -8.26
C LYS A 45 1.31 -1.39 -7.46
N LEU A 46 1.26 -1.62 -6.16
CA LEU A 46 0.28 -1.00 -5.26
C LEU A 46 0.47 0.53 -5.25
N GLY A 47 1.71 1.00 -5.08
CA GLY A 47 2.06 2.42 -5.12
C GLY A 47 1.70 3.08 -6.46
N ARG A 48 1.97 2.43 -7.60
CA ARG A 48 1.58 2.95 -8.92
C ARG A 48 0.06 3.06 -9.08
N LYS A 49 -0.70 2.03 -8.70
CA LYS A 49 -2.16 2.07 -8.78
C LYS A 49 -2.77 3.18 -7.95
N VAL A 50 -2.25 3.41 -6.74
CA VAL A 50 -2.71 4.54 -5.89
C VAL A 50 -2.44 5.88 -6.57
N ASN A 51 -1.29 6.06 -7.21
CA ASN A 51 -0.95 7.30 -7.94
C ASN A 51 -1.75 7.49 -9.24
N GLU A 52 -2.22 6.40 -9.87
CA GLU A 52 -3.05 6.44 -11.08
C GLU A 52 -4.52 6.74 -10.79
N ILE A 53 -4.99 6.51 -9.55
CA ILE A 53 -6.29 6.98 -9.08
C ILE A 53 -6.20 8.49 -8.88
N LYS A 54 -6.29 9.24 -9.97
CA LYS A 54 -6.62 10.67 -9.91
C LYS A 54 -8.08 10.79 -9.50
N LEU A 55 -8.32 11.46 -8.37
CA LEU A 55 -9.66 11.93 -7.97
C LEU A 55 -10.15 13.01 -8.94
#